data_AF-A0A3D9SEG3-F1
#
_entry.id   AF-A0A3D9SEG3-F1
#
_cell.length_a   1.000
_cell.length_b   1.000
_cell.length_c   1.000
_cell.angle_alpha   90.00
_cell.angle_beta   90.00
_cell.angle_gamma   90.00
#
_symmetry.space_group_name_H-M   'P 1'
#
loop_
_entity.id
_entity.type
_entity.pdbx_description
1 polymer ?
#
loop_
_entity_poly.entity_id
_entity_poly.type
_entity_poly.pdbx_seq_one_letter_code
_entity_poly.pdbx_strand_id
1 'polypeptide(L)'
;MNLADMLSYADIGQLSRIATTYQCECNGNSKNDLIQSILSTVNRRDVFEAQIGAMKLEDLRFINSLLFDARDAFSLEELIARVQQSRFASPSEEAKPEEESAKSSAAAAKKTEAAKSKAAKLSNKSRAAKEKQVQEDGPRDTISRFKQYGWLFNGYAGPNRYLFQVPTDLKERFKESMERRLASQVVYAGDEPHAYRDEQMLMGDDVAQLLTYIHLNEIPLTSEGFMYKRNVLQLLELFGVKEQLPGKGEWRFGYGRRMKEYPNRLSLLYDYCYYKGWITETATGLELTPPGQERQATRAAEPTDKLYQFWLRLYKGPIPNIRAIVHWIDKLGSRWVKAETVRTTLTPYIKPFYYDQPETILEHRLISMMMHLGLLRIGDHHEHGQVIRMTPLGRTVVAGQSIDDEAIVLNS
;
A
#
# COMPACT_ATOMS: atom_id res chain seq x y z
N MET A 1 5.89 -4.90 -22.95
CA MET A 1 6.33 -4.20 -24.17
C MET A 1 7.27 -3.09 -23.75
N ASN A 2 8.38 -2.95 -24.45
CA ASN A 2 9.40 -1.97 -24.11
C ASN A 2 9.07 -0.61 -24.73
N LEU A 3 9.83 0.43 -24.35
CA LEU A 3 9.62 1.80 -24.80
C LEU A 3 9.71 1.90 -26.32
N ALA A 4 10.68 1.21 -26.94
CA ALA A 4 10.85 1.20 -28.39
C ALA A 4 9.58 0.69 -29.11
N ASP A 5 8.98 -0.40 -28.61
CA ASP A 5 7.75 -0.95 -29.16
C ASP A 5 6.62 0.09 -29.05
N MET A 6 6.45 0.69 -27.87
CA MET A 6 5.41 1.68 -27.60
C MET A 6 5.53 2.94 -28.47
N LEU A 7 6.74 3.44 -28.68
CA LEU A 7 7.00 4.59 -29.55
C LEU A 7 6.68 4.28 -31.02
N SER A 8 6.87 3.03 -31.46
CA SER A 8 6.52 2.62 -32.83
C SER A 8 5.02 2.71 -33.11
N TYR A 9 4.17 2.47 -32.10
CA TYR A 9 2.70 2.56 -32.21
C TYR A 9 2.16 3.96 -31.92
N ALA A 10 2.94 4.84 -31.29
CA ALA A 10 2.54 6.21 -31.01
C ALA A 10 2.35 7.05 -32.29
N ASP A 11 1.40 7.99 -32.24
CA ASP A 11 1.20 8.98 -33.30
C ASP A 11 2.28 10.07 -33.26
N ILE A 12 2.48 10.76 -34.39
CA ILE A 12 3.52 11.80 -34.51
C ILE A 12 3.32 12.95 -33.52
N GLY A 13 2.07 13.29 -33.16
CA GLY A 13 1.77 14.34 -32.19
C GLY A 13 2.12 13.94 -30.76
N GLN A 14 1.99 12.67 -30.40
CA GLN A 14 2.50 12.14 -29.13
C GLN A 14 4.04 12.15 -29.12
N LEU A 15 4.67 11.69 -30.19
CA LEU A 15 6.14 11.67 -30.30
C LEU A 15 6.74 13.09 -30.23
N SER A 16 6.20 14.06 -30.97
CA SER A 16 6.67 15.45 -30.94
C SER A 16 6.52 16.09 -29.55
N ARG A 17 5.45 15.76 -28.80
CA ARG A 17 5.31 16.21 -27.41
C ARG A 17 6.40 15.62 -26.51
N ILE A 18 6.66 14.32 -26.61
CA ILE A 18 7.72 13.66 -25.83
C ILE A 18 9.09 14.26 -26.17
N ALA A 19 9.41 14.39 -27.46
CA ALA A 19 10.65 15.00 -27.91
C ALA A 19 10.83 16.43 -27.39
N THR A 20 9.75 17.22 -27.38
CA THR A 20 9.77 18.61 -26.86
C THR A 20 10.04 18.64 -25.35
N THR A 21 9.41 17.76 -24.57
CA THR A 21 9.63 17.64 -23.12
C THR A 21 11.10 17.35 -22.78
N TYR A 22 11.74 16.44 -23.53
CA TYR A 22 13.15 16.10 -23.34
C TYR A 22 14.12 17.02 -24.10
N GLN A 23 13.61 18.07 -24.76
CA GLN A 23 14.40 18.99 -25.58
C GLN A 23 15.30 18.27 -26.60
N CYS A 24 14.75 17.23 -27.23
CA CYS A 24 15.43 16.41 -28.22
C CYS A 24 15.75 17.22 -29.49
N GLU A 25 17.00 17.22 -29.93
CA GLU A 25 17.39 17.76 -31.23
C GLU A 25 16.94 16.79 -32.34
N CYS A 26 15.84 17.10 -33.04
CA CYS A 26 15.27 16.24 -34.07
C CYS A 26 14.41 17.01 -35.08
N ASN A 27 14.20 16.41 -36.26
CA ASN A 27 13.24 16.90 -37.24
C ASN A 27 11.84 16.43 -36.87
N GLY A 28 10.98 17.35 -36.42
CA GLY A 28 9.62 17.06 -35.93
C GLY A 28 8.66 16.46 -36.98
N ASN A 29 9.07 16.33 -38.24
CA ASN A 29 8.27 15.75 -39.32
C ASN A 29 8.61 14.29 -39.63
N SER A 30 9.73 13.75 -39.15
CA SER A 30 10.12 12.36 -39.36
C SER A 30 9.82 11.53 -38.12
N LYS A 31 8.87 10.57 -38.25
CA LYS A 31 8.52 9.66 -37.17
C LYS A 31 9.75 8.87 -36.68
N ASN A 32 10.58 8.39 -37.60
CA ASN A 32 11.77 7.62 -37.25
C ASN A 32 12.81 8.48 -36.51
N ASP A 33 13.03 9.72 -36.95
CA ASP A 33 14.00 10.62 -36.31
C ASP A 33 13.54 10.98 -34.89
N LEU A 34 12.23 11.21 -34.70
CA LEU A 34 11.64 11.43 -33.38
C LEU A 34 11.84 10.23 -32.46
N ILE A 35 11.55 9.02 -32.93
CA ILE A 35 11.71 7.79 -32.13
C ILE A 35 13.18 7.61 -31.71
N GLN A 36 14.13 7.76 -32.65
CA GLN A 36 15.56 7.59 -32.36
C GLN A 36 16.07 8.66 -31.39
N SER A 37 15.69 9.93 -31.59
CA SER A 37 16.11 11.02 -30.70
C SER A 37 15.55 10.85 -29.29
N ILE A 38 14.26 10.48 -29.16
CA ILE A 38 13.63 10.15 -27.87
C ILE A 38 14.35 8.97 -27.21
N LEU A 39 14.56 7.85 -27.90
CA LEU A 39 15.22 6.68 -27.33
C LEU A 39 16.64 7.02 -26.86
N SER A 40 17.42 7.75 -27.67
CA SER A 40 18.78 8.14 -27.30
C SER A 40 18.82 9.05 -26.06
N THR A 41 17.85 9.96 -25.93
CA THR A 41 17.80 10.93 -24.82
C THR A 41 17.22 10.32 -23.55
N VAL A 42 16.09 9.61 -23.65
CA VAL A 42 15.40 9.00 -22.50
C VAL A 42 16.23 7.85 -21.92
N ASN A 43 17.02 7.13 -22.73
CA ASN A 43 17.91 6.06 -22.24
C ASN A 43 19.13 6.57 -21.49
N ARG A 44 19.44 7.88 -21.55
CA ARG A 44 20.49 8.46 -20.74
C ARG A 44 20.11 8.49 -19.26
N ARG A 45 21.01 7.97 -18.43
CA ARG A 45 20.80 7.82 -16.98
C ARG A 45 20.66 9.15 -16.26
N ASP A 46 21.53 10.11 -16.57
CA ASP A 46 21.53 11.46 -16.01
C ASP A 46 20.22 12.22 -16.29
N VAL A 47 19.72 12.14 -17.52
CA VAL A 47 18.46 12.79 -17.92
C VAL A 47 17.27 12.18 -17.17
N PHE A 48 17.22 10.85 -17.09
CA PHE A 48 16.14 10.15 -16.41
C PHE A 48 16.11 10.41 -14.91
N GLU A 49 17.27 10.42 -14.25
CA GLU A 49 17.39 10.75 -12.83
C GLU A 49 17.05 12.20 -12.53
N ALA A 50 17.47 13.14 -13.39
CA ALA A 50 17.08 14.54 -13.26
C ALA A 50 15.55 14.71 -13.32
N GLN A 51 14.87 13.98 -14.21
CA GLN A 51 13.41 13.99 -14.28
C GLN A 51 12.75 13.45 -13.01
N ILE A 52 13.22 12.32 -12.47
CA ILE A 52 12.72 11.78 -11.19
C ILE A 52 12.99 12.74 -10.03
N GLY A 53 14.16 13.39 -10.03
CA GLY A 53 14.55 14.37 -9.02
C GLY A 53 13.66 15.63 -9.04
N ALA A 54 13.21 16.05 -10.22
CA ALA A 54 12.35 17.22 -10.41
C ALA A 54 10.86 16.95 -10.11
N MET A 55 10.45 15.70 -9.88
CA MET A 55 9.04 15.37 -9.65
C MET A 55 8.51 15.79 -8.29
N LYS A 56 7.26 16.22 -8.28
CA LYS A 56 6.47 16.41 -7.06
C LYS A 56 6.33 15.06 -6.35
N LEU A 57 6.23 15.10 -5.02
CA LEU A 57 6.05 13.88 -4.22
C LEU A 57 4.78 13.11 -4.62
N GLU A 58 3.71 13.80 -4.97
CA GLU A 58 2.47 13.19 -5.48
C GLU A 58 2.72 12.39 -6.77
N ASP A 59 3.49 12.94 -7.72
CA ASP A 59 3.85 12.27 -8.96
C ASP A 59 4.70 11.01 -8.66
N LEU A 60 5.62 11.10 -7.68
CA LEU A 60 6.42 9.96 -7.21
C LEU A 60 5.55 8.88 -6.55
N ARG A 61 4.54 9.26 -5.75
CA ARG A 61 3.59 8.32 -5.16
C ARG A 61 2.73 7.65 -6.23
N PHE A 62 2.26 8.43 -7.21
CA PHE A 62 1.47 7.91 -8.33
C PHE A 62 2.27 6.88 -9.13
N ILE A 63 3.48 7.20 -9.58
CA ILE A 63 4.29 6.22 -10.32
C ILE A 63 4.59 4.99 -9.47
N ASN A 64 4.91 5.17 -8.18
CA ASN A 64 5.18 4.06 -7.26
C ASN A 64 3.99 3.09 -7.14
N SER A 65 2.75 3.58 -7.27
CA SER A 65 1.55 2.74 -7.31
C SER A 65 1.44 1.89 -8.58
N LEU A 66 2.18 2.22 -9.65
CA LEU A 66 2.18 1.50 -10.93
C LEU A 66 3.38 0.53 -11.06
N LEU A 67 4.51 0.82 -10.40
CA LEU A 67 5.78 0.09 -10.60
C LEU A 67 5.72 -1.38 -10.17
N PHE A 68 4.96 -1.67 -9.12
CA PHE A 68 4.88 -3.00 -8.50
C PHE A 68 3.52 -3.67 -8.72
N ASP A 69 2.75 -3.16 -9.68
CA ASP A 69 1.53 -3.80 -10.11
C ASP A 69 1.85 -4.95 -11.08
N ALA A 70 1.21 -6.09 -10.89
CA ALA A 70 1.34 -7.24 -11.76
C ALA A 70 0.65 -7.00 -13.13
N ARG A 71 -0.30 -6.06 -13.19
CA ARG A 71 -0.99 -5.68 -14.41
C ARG A 71 -0.16 -4.69 -15.22
N ASP A 72 -0.18 -4.89 -16.53
CA ASP A 72 0.52 -4.04 -17.50
C ASP A 72 -0.39 -3.05 -18.21
N ALA A 73 -1.71 -3.10 -17.94
CA ALA A 73 -2.70 -2.24 -18.56
C ALA A 73 -3.73 -1.73 -17.54
N PHE A 74 -4.07 -0.45 -17.63
CA PHE A 74 -4.95 0.26 -16.69
C PHE A 74 -6.05 1.03 -17.44
N SER A 75 -7.25 1.08 -16.90
CA SER A 75 -8.29 1.96 -17.44
C SER A 75 -8.04 3.43 -17.05
N LEU A 76 -8.71 4.38 -17.71
CA LEU A 76 -8.61 5.79 -17.32
C LEU A 76 -9.12 6.02 -15.89
N GLU A 77 -10.24 5.41 -15.53
CA GLU A 77 -10.85 5.54 -14.19
C GLU A 77 -9.92 5.00 -13.10
N GLU A 78 -9.24 3.89 -13.39
CA GLU A 78 -8.24 3.34 -12.48
C GLU A 78 -7.05 4.28 -12.28
N LEU A 79 -6.54 4.89 -13.35
CA LEU A 79 -5.47 5.87 -13.23
C LEU A 79 -5.92 7.13 -12.49
N ILE A 80 -7.15 7.61 -12.71
CA ILE A 80 -7.71 8.74 -11.98
C ILE A 80 -7.79 8.41 -10.48
N ALA A 81 -8.28 7.22 -10.13
CA ALA A 81 -8.36 6.77 -8.74
C ALA A 81 -6.96 6.69 -8.10
N ARG A 82 -5.95 6.17 -8.80
CA ARG A 82 -4.57 6.12 -8.29
C ARG A 82 -3.94 7.50 -8.12
N VAL A 83 -4.19 8.42 -9.05
CA VAL A 83 -3.73 9.81 -8.89
C VAL A 83 -4.39 10.46 -7.68
N GLN A 84 -5.70 10.28 -7.49
CA GLN A 84 -6.38 10.78 -6.29
C GLN A 84 -5.83 10.18 -5.00
N GLN A 85 -5.54 8.87 -4.99
CA GLN A 85 -4.92 8.20 -3.83
C GLN A 85 -3.49 8.69 -3.55
N SER A 86 -2.75 9.14 -4.56
CA SER A 86 -1.39 9.69 -4.42
C SER A 86 -1.36 11.09 -3.80
N ARG A 87 -2.48 11.81 -3.88
CA ARG A 87 -2.70 13.11 -3.22
C ARG A 87 -3.19 12.84 -1.82
N PHE A 88 -2.27 12.88 -0.86
CA PHE A 88 -2.66 12.78 0.54
C PHE A 88 -3.32 14.12 0.87
N ALA A 89 -4.59 14.07 1.30
CA ALA A 89 -5.30 15.28 1.68
C ALA A 89 -4.50 16.01 2.78
N SER A 90 -4.50 17.33 2.73
CA SER A 90 -4.02 18.11 3.86
C SER A 90 -4.92 17.76 5.07
N PRO A 91 -4.37 17.63 6.29
CA PRO A 91 -5.10 17.15 7.47
C PRO A 91 -6.37 17.94 7.86
N SER A 92 -6.71 19.01 7.13
CA SER A 92 -7.93 19.80 7.28
C SER A 92 -9.19 19.19 6.65
N GLU A 93 -9.10 18.18 5.76
CA GLU A 93 -10.28 17.70 5.01
C GLU A 93 -10.89 16.38 5.53
N GLU A 94 -10.15 15.57 6.29
CA GLU A 94 -10.64 14.27 6.80
C GLU A 94 -11.31 14.37 8.20
N ALA A 95 -11.44 15.58 8.76
CA ALA A 95 -12.05 15.83 10.07
C ALA A 95 -13.53 16.28 10.01
N LYS A 96 -14.31 15.79 9.04
CA LYS A 96 -15.78 15.88 9.08
C LYS A 96 -16.38 14.48 9.12
N PRO A 97 -16.78 13.97 10.30
CA PRO A 97 -17.57 12.75 10.39
C PRO A 97 -18.92 12.96 9.71
N GLU A 98 -19.33 11.92 9.00
CA GLU A 98 -20.64 11.72 8.39
C GLU A 98 -21.77 11.87 9.43
N GLU A 99 -22.46 13.01 9.43
CA GLU A 99 -23.69 13.22 10.21
C GLU A 99 -24.92 13.53 9.31
N GLU A 100 -24.82 13.31 8.00
CA GLU A 100 -25.86 13.70 7.03
C GLU A 100 -26.77 12.56 6.52
N SER A 101 -26.79 11.40 7.17
CA SER A 101 -27.72 10.29 6.81
C SER A 101 -28.81 9.99 7.85
N ALA A 102 -29.13 10.93 8.75
CA ALA A 102 -30.14 10.70 9.79
C ALA A 102 -31.05 11.90 10.10
N LYS A 103 -31.48 12.67 9.08
CA LYS A 103 -32.62 13.61 9.22
C LYS A 103 -33.46 13.67 7.94
N SER A 104 -34.12 12.57 7.59
CA SER A 104 -35.24 12.58 6.63
C SER A 104 -36.42 11.77 7.16
N SER A 105 -36.94 12.13 8.33
CA SER A 105 -38.28 11.73 8.77
C SER A 105 -38.77 12.59 9.95
N ALA A 106 -39.02 13.89 9.72
CA ALA A 106 -39.96 14.65 10.54
C ALA A 106 -40.28 16.01 9.90
N ALA A 107 -41.56 16.36 9.96
CA ALA A 107 -42.15 17.69 9.77
C ALA A 107 -42.35 18.19 8.33
N ALA A 108 -43.48 17.74 7.78
CA ALA A 108 -44.34 18.57 6.95
C ALA A 108 -44.85 19.83 7.70
N ALA A 109 -45.23 20.84 6.91
CA ALA A 109 -46.05 22.02 7.22
C ALA A 109 -45.36 23.30 7.76
N LYS A 110 -45.13 24.28 6.86
CA LYS A 110 -45.96 25.51 6.78
C LYS A 110 -45.54 26.42 5.62
N LYS A 111 -46.57 26.89 4.90
CA LYS A 111 -46.55 27.97 3.89
C LYS A 111 -46.31 29.33 4.56
N THR A 112 -45.63 30.25 3.87
CA THR A 112 -46.18 31.59 3.53
C THR A 112 -45.34 32.34 2.48
N GLU A 113 -46.04 33.28 1.84
CA GLU A 113 -45.82 33.92 0.55
C GLU A 113 -44.81 35.07 0.50
N ALA A 114 -44.32 35.28 -0.73
CA ALA A 114 -43.97 36.51 -1.45
C ALA A 114 -44.02 37.89 -0.74
N ALA A 115 -42.98 38.72 -0.97
CA ALA A 115 -43.12 39.99 -1.72
C ALA A 115 -41.78 40.74 -1.94
N LYS A 116 -41.58 41.10 -3.21
CA LYS A 116 -40.80 42.17 -3.85
C LYS A 116 -40.13 43.24 -2.95
N SER A 117 -38.89 43.60 -3.31
CA SER A 117 -38.59 44.95 -3.86
C SER A 117 -37.21 45.02 -4.50
N LYS A 118 -37.16 45.73 -5.64
CA LYS A 118 -35.97 46.08 -6.42
C LYS A 118 -35.47 47.47 -5.98
N ALA A 119 -34.15 47.66 -6.10
CA ALA A 119 -33.46 48.79 -6.73
C ALA A 119 -32.52 49.67 -5.87
N ALA A 120 -31.45 50.07 -6.57
CA ALA A 120 -30.45 51.12 -6.31
C ALA A 120 -29.26 50.72 -5.40
N LYS A 121 -28.13 50.32 -6.00
CA LYS A 121 -27.02 51.20 -6.44
C LYS A 121 -26.23 51.78 -5.26
N LEU A 122 -25.03 51.27 -5.01
CA LEU A 122 -23.78 51.99 -5.31
C LEU A 122 -22.56 51.15 -4.89
N SER A 123 -21.55 51.30 -5.73
CA SER A 123 -20.19 50.80 -5.64
C SER A 123 -19.64 50.63 -4.23
N ASN A 124 -19.03 49.47 -3.96
CA ASN A 124 -17.67 49.54 -3.43
C ASN A 124 -16.78 48.46 -4.06
N LYS A 125 -15.91 48.99 -4.92
CA LYS A 125 -14.81 48.36 -5.61
C LYS A 125 -13.68 48.19 -4.59
N SER A 126 -13.73 47.16 -3.75
CA SER A 126 -12.54 46.69 -3.03
C SER A 126 -11.86 45.62 -3.87
N ARG A 127 -10.98 46.13 -4.73
CA ARG A 127 -9.92 45.41 -5.41
C ARG A 127 -8.93 44.95 -4.33
N ALA A 128 -9.26 43.86 -3.64
CA ALA A 128 -8.34 43.16 -2.74
C ALA A 128 -7.72 41.99 -3.52
N ALA A 129 -6.40 41.90 -3.43
CA ALA A 129 -5.52 41.02 -4.16
C ALA A 129 -6.07 39.60 -4.29
N LYS A 130 -6.34 39.20 -5.53
CA LYS A 130 -6.51 37.80 -5.91
C LYS A 130 -5.11 37.19 -5.81
N GLU A 131 -4.77 36.69 -4.62
CA GLU A 131 -3.70 35.70 -4.47
C GLU A 131 -3.92 34.66 -5.58
N LYS A 132 -2.88 34.47 -6.40
CA LYS A 132 -2.86 33.39 -7.37
C LYS A 132 -2.94 32.09 -6.57
N GLN A 133 -4.16 31.61 -6.33
CA GLN A 133 -4.38 30.20 -6.05
C GLN A 133 -3.71 29.46 -7.20
N VAL A 134 -2.63 28.75 -6.88
CA VAL A 134 -2.01 27.79 -7.79
C VAL A 134 -3.15 26.86 -8.17
N GLN A 135 -3.59 26.95 -9.43
CA GLN A 135 -4.64 26.09 -9.94
C GLN A 135 -4.12 24.66 -9.79
N GLU A 136 -4.64 23.91 -8.82
CA GLU A 136 -4.21 22.55 -8.59
C GLU A 136 -4.50 21.76 -9.87
N ASP A 137 -3.43 21.20 -10.48
CA ASP A 137 -3.54 20.33 -11.64
C ASP A 137 -4.56 19.23 -11.34
N GLY A 138 -5.52 18.97 -12.22
CA GLY A 138 -6.48 17.88 -12.01
C GLY A 138 -5.83 16.49 -12.15
N PRO A 139 -6.52 15.40 -11.77
CA PRO A 139 -6.02 14.04 -11.99
C PRO A 139 -5.71 13.75 -13.47
N ARG A 140 -6.53 14.26 -14.39
CA ARG A 140 -6.32 14.14 -15.84
C ARG A 140 -5.09 14.89 -16.34
N ASP A 141 -4.71 15.99 -15.69
CA ASP A 141 -3.51 16.75 -16.04
C ASP A 141 -2.25 15.99 -15.62
N THR A 142 -2.30 15.29 -14.48
CA THR A 142 -1.22 14.38 -14.04
C THR A 142 -1.04 13.25 -15.06
N ILE A 143 -2.12 12.58 -15.47
CA ILE A 143 -2.07 11.53 -16.50
C ILE A 143 -1.51 12.09 -17.82
N SER A 144 -1.98 13.27 -18.24
CA SER A 144 -1.51 13.92 -19.47
C SER A 144 -0.02 14.24 -19.42
N ARG A 145 0.50 14.66 -18.27
CA ARG A 145 1.93 14.90 -18.03
C ARG A 145 2.75 13.63 -18.15
N PHE A 146 2.29 12.53 -17.55
CA PHE A 146 2.96 11.22 -17.68
C PHE A 146 2.98 10.70 -19.12
N LYS A 147 1.95 11.02 -19.93
CA LYS A 147 1.98 10.76 -21.38
C LYS A 147 3.01 11.63 -22.11
N GLN A 148 3.12 12.91 -21.75
CA GLN A 148 4.12 13.82 -22.33
C GLN A 148 5.55 13.39 -21.95
N TYR A 149 5.75 12.82 -20.76
CA TYR A 149 7.01 12.24 -20.35
C TYR A 149 7.36 10.94 -21.11
N GLY A 150 6.42 10.38 -21.88
CA GLY A 150 6.61 9.11 -22.55
C GLY A 150 6.71 7.94 -21.55
N TRP A 151 6.03 8.05 -20.41
CA TRP A 151 5.99 7.00 -19.37
C TRP A 151 4.67 6.25 -19.39
N LEU A 152 3.64 6.84 -20.00
CA LEU A 152 2.32 6.25 -20.15
C LEU A 152 1.87 6.32 -21.62
N PHE A 153 1.44 5.20 -22.16
CA PHE A 153 0.98 5.06 -23.55
C PHE A 153 -0.43 4.52 -23.60
N ASN A 154 -1.16 4.86 -24.66
CA ASN A 154 -2.42 4.17 -24.96
C ASN A 154 -2.10 2.77 -25.53
N GLY A 155 -2.98 1.80 -25.30
CA GLY A 155 -2.89 0.49 -25.92
C GLY A 155 -3.08 0.57 -27.44
N TYR A 156 -2.48 -0.39 -28.14
CA TYR A 156 -2.29 -0.31 -29.60
C TYR A 156 -3.34 -1.09 -30.41
N ALA A 157 -4.04 -2.08 -29.83
CA ALA A 157 -5.01 -2.89 -30.57
C ALA A 157 -6.04 -3.62 -29.69
N GLY A 158 -7.15 -4.01 -30.32
CA GLY A 158 -8.17 -4.91 -29.75
C GLY A 158 -8.87 -4.33 -28.51
N PRO A 159 -9.23 -5.17 -27.53
CA PRO A 159 -9.91 -4.72 -26.31
C PRO A 159 -9.05 -3.77 -25.46
N ASN A 160 -7.72 -3.76 -25.66
CA ASN A 160 -6.78 -2.94 -24.89
C ASN A 160 -6.57 -1.53 -25.46
N ARG A 161 -7.19 -1.16 -26.59
CA ARG A 161 -6.99 0.14 -27.26
C ARG A 161 -7.28 1.35 -26.35
N TYR A 162 -8.20 1.19 -25.40
CA TYR A 162 -8.59 2.24 -24.46
C TYR A 162 -7.88 2.14 -23.10
N LEU A 163 -7.00 1.16 -22.92
CA LEU A 163 -6.20 1.01 -21.72
C LEU A 163 -4.88 1.76 -21.86
N PHE A 164 -4.28 2.08 -20.73
CA PHE A 164 -2.99 2.73 -20.62
C PHE A 164 -1.94 1.73 -20.15
N GLN A 165 -0.73 1.83 -20.69
CA GLN A 165 0.38 0.94 -20.37
C GLN A 165 1.64 1.74 -20.04
N VAL A 166 2.43 1.23 -19.11
CA VAL A 166 3.77 1.74 -18.79
C VAL A 166 4.79 0.77 -19.40
N PRO A 167 5.77 1.26 -20.19
CA PRO A 167 6.77 0.37 -20.79
C PRO A 167 7.56 -0.41 -19.73
N THR A 168 7.80 -1.69 -20.00
CA THR A 168 8.39 -2.62 -19.02
C THR A 168 9.84 -2.26 -18.67
N ASP A 169 10.63 -1.89 -19.67
CA ASP A 169 11.99 -1.36 -19.50
C ASP A 169 12.01 -0.04 -18.71
N LEU A 170 11.03 0.84 -18.91
CA LEU A 170 10.90 2.05 -18.09
C LEU A 170 10.53 1.73 -16.65
N LYS A 171 9.58 0.81 -16.41
CA LYS A 171 9.24 0.36 -15.04
C LYS A 171 10.50 -0.08 -14.29
N GLU A 172 11.37 -0.89 -14.90
CA GLU A 172 12.62 -1.33 -14.27
C GLU A 172 13.59 -0.18 -14.02
N ARG A 173 13.80 0.72 -15.00
CA ARG A 173 14.66 1.89 -14.80
C ARG A 173 14.15 2.83 -13.72
N PHE A 174 12.83 2.97 -13.57
CA PHE A 174 12.22 3.68 -12.44
C PHE A 174 12.57 3.02 -11.13
N LYS A 175 12.40 1.71 -11.03
CA LYS A 175 12.71 0.96 -9.81
C LYS A 175 14.17 1.17 -9.42
N GLU A 176 15.11 1.01 -10.35
CA GLU A 176 16.54 1.22 -10.12
C GLU A 176 16.88 2.65 -9.66
N SER A 177 16.26 3.65 -10.29
CA SER A 177 16.53 5.06 -9.97
C SER A 177 15.94 5.46 -8.63
N MET A 178 14.73 4.98 -8.32
CA MET A 178 14.09 5.13 -7.01
C MET A 178 14.86 4.38 -5.92
N GLU A 179 15.33 3.16 -6.19
CA GLU A 179 16.15 2.38 -5.26
C GLU A 179 17.40 3.17 -4.87
N ARG A 180 18.12 3.72 -5.84
CA ARG A 180 19.33 4.52 -5.58
C ARG A 180 19.02 5.80 -4.81
N ARG A 181 17.92 6.48 -5.14
CA ARG A 181 17.47 7.67 -4.41
C ARG A 181 17.15 7.35 -2.95
N LEU A 182 16.34 6.32 -2.69
CA LEU A 182 15.96 5.93 -1.33
C LEU A 182 17.17 5.39 -0.55
N ALA A 183 18.03 4.60 -1.18
CA ALA A 183 19.25 4.07 -0.57
C ALA A 183 20.23 5.19 -0.16
N SER A 184 20.23 6.33 -0.88
CA SER A 184 21.04 7.51 -0.51
C SER A 184 20.53 8.25 0.73
N GLN A 185 19.30 7.96 1.18
CA GLN A 185 18.64 8.62 2.33
C GLN A 185 18.69 7.78 3.61
N VAL A 186 19.17 6.54 3.53
CA VAL A 186 19.26 5.65 4.69
C VAL A 186 20.69 5.48 5.18
N VAL A 187 20.82 5.19 6.47
CA VAL A 187 22.12 4.90 7.09
C VAL A 187 22.25 3.40 7.30
N TYR A 188 23.27 2.81 6.68
CA TYR A 188 23.62 1.41 6.85
C TYR A 188 24.58 1.21 8.01
N ALA A 189 24.34 0.19 8.82
CA ALA A 189 25.33 -0.32 9.76
C ALA A 189 26.39 -1.11 8.98
N GLY A 190 27.67 -0.86 9.28
CA GLY A 190 28.79 -1.56 8.64
C GLY A 190 28.97 -3.00 9.15
N ASP A 191 28.50 -3.24 10.36
CA ASP A 191 28.64 -4.45 11.16
C ASP A 191 27.28 -5.01 11.64
N GLU A 192 27.34 -6.18 12.27
CA GLU A 192 26.16 -6.88 12.78
C GLU A 192 25.81 -6.37 14.19
N PRO A 193 24.53 -6.10 14.50
CA PRO A 193 24.10 -5.73 15.84
C PRO A 193 24.48 -6.78 16.88
N HIS A 194 24.67 -6.35 18.13
CA HIS A 194 25.08 -7.22 19.23
C HIS A 194 24.03 -8.28 19.58
N ALA A 195 22.75 -7.94 19.39
CA ALA A 195 21.63 -8.85 19.50
C ALA A 195 20.59 -8.54 18.44
N TYR A 196 19.94 -9.57 17.91
CA TYR A 196 18.80 -9.41 17.03
C TYR A 196 17.73 -10.46 17.26
N ARG A 197 16.49 -10.09 16.94
CA ARG A 197 15.32 -10.95 16.92
C ARG A 197 15.07 -11.44 15.50
N ASP A 198 14.92 -12.75 15.35
CA ASP A 198 14.53 -13.44 14.12
C ASP A 198 13.48 -14.49 14.48
N GLU A 199 12.25 -14.31 13.97
CA GLU A 199 11.14 -15.22 14.27
C GLU A 199 11.02 -16.37 13.26
N GLN A 200 11.85 -16.38 12.20
CA GLN A 200 11.92 -17.46 11.22
C GLN A 200 10.53 -17.90 10.73
N MET A 201 10.27 -19.21 10.66
CA MET A 201 9.01 -19.76 10.16
C MET A 201 7.97 -20.05 11.26
N LEU A 202 8.18 -19.55 12.49
CA LEU A 202 7.35 -19.89 13.65
C LEU A 202 5.85 -19.59 13.44
N MET A 203 5.52 -18.62 12.58
CA MET A 203 4.12 -18.25 12.34
C MET A 203 3.35 -19.35 11.60
N GLY A 204 4.04 -20.12 10.77
CA GLY A 204 3.46 -21.29 10.11
C GLY A 204 3.16 -22.42 11.09
N ASP A 205 4.04 -22.62 12.08
CA ASP A 205 3.83 -23.61 13.14
C ASP A 205 2.68 -23.21 14.07
N ASP A 206 2.55 -21.92 14.38
CA ASP A 206 1.48 -21.40 15.24
C ASP A 206 0.08 -21.60 14.64
N VAL A 207 -0.05 -21.65 13.30
CA VAL A 207 -1.31 -22.07 12.64
C VAL A 207 -1.68 -23.49 13.04
N ALA A 208 -0.73 -24.44 12.98
CA ALA A 208 -0.98 -25.83 13.35
C ALA A 208 -1.28 -25.97 14.85
N GLN A 209 -0.63 -25.17 15.70
CA GLN A 209 -0.91 -25.11 17.13
C GLN A 209 -2.32 -24.58 17.42
N LEU A 210 -2.74 -23.51 16.73
CA LEU A 210 -4.09 -22.97 16.86
C LEU A 210 -5.16 -24.01 16.53
N LEU A 211 -5.04 -24.68 15.37
CA LEU A 211 -6.02 -25.70 14.97
C LEU A 211 -6.03 -26.88 15.95
N THR A 212 -4.85 -27.30 16.42
CA THR A 212 -4.76 -28.39 17.40
C THR A 212 -5.35 -28.00 18.75
N TYR A 213 -5.14 -26.76 19.19
CA TYR A 213 -5.75 -26.25 20.42
C TYR A 213 -7.28 -26.25 20.33
N ILE A 214 -7.85 -25.79 19.21
CA ILE A 214 -9.31 -25.80 18.99
C ILE A 214 -9.85 -27.25 18.92
N HIS A 215 -9.11 -28.17 18.32
CA HIS A 215 -9.52 -29.57 18.26
C HIS A 215 -9.63 -30.24 19.64
N LEU A 216 -8.72 -29.88 20.56
CA LEU A 216 -8.59 -30.54 21.86
C LEU A 216 -9.41 -29.88 22.98
N ASN A 217 -9.96 -28.69 22.76
CA ASN A 217 -10.62 -27.91 23.79
C ASN A 217 -11.98 -27.41 23.31
N GLU A 218 -12.97 -27.43 24.21
CA GLU A 218 -14.21 -26.69 24.01
C GLU A 218 -13.94 -25.20 24.29
N ILE A 219 -14.09 -24.37 23.27
CA ILE A 219 -13.76 -22.94 23.34
C ILE A 219 -15.07 -22.14 23.27
N PRO A 220 -15.70 -21.82 24.41
CA PRO A 220 -16.83 -20.90 24.40
C PRO A 220 -16.37 -19.51 23.96
N LEU A 221 -17.21 -18.85 23.17
CA LEU A 221 -17.03 -17.47 22.74
C LEU A 221 -17.86 -16.53 23.61
N THR A 222 -17.44 -15.28 23.71
CA THR A 222 -18.25 -14.21 24.30
C THR A 222 -19.49 -13.94 23.43
N SER A 223 -20.44 -13.17 23.95
CA SER A 223 -21.58 -12.67 23.15
C SER A 223 -21.16 -11.84 21.93
N GLU A 224 -19.93 -11.32 21.93
CA GLU A 224 -19.33 -10.55 20.85
C GLU A 224 -18.43 -11.43 19.94
N GLY A 225 -18.42 -12.75 20.16
CA GLY A 225 -17.82 -13.74 19.26
C GLY A 225 -16.31 -13.95 19.40
N PHE A 226 -15.66 -13.48 20.47
CA PHE A 226 -14.23 -13.70 20.70
C PHE A 226 -13.95 -14.61 21.90
N MET A 227 -12.75 -15.19 21.94
CA MET A 227 -12.33 -16.11 22.99
C MET A 227 -12.15 -15.39 24.32
N TYR A 228 -12.60 -16.02 25.41
CA TYR A 228 -12.30 -15.55 26.75
C TYR A 228 -10.79 -15.52 27.02
N LYS A 229 -10.35 -14.55 27.83
CA LYS A 229 -8.94 -14.30 28.19
C LYS A 229 -8.16 -15.56 28.57
N ARG A 230 -8.77 -16.50 29.29
CA ARG A 230 -8.14 -17.76 29.69
C ARG A 230 -7.67 -18.57 28.48
N ASN A 231 -8.55 -18.76 27.48
CA ASN A 231 -8.24 -19.52 26.28
C ASN A 231 -7.16 -18.82 25.45
N VAL A 232 -7.23 -17.49 25.35
CA VAL A 232 -6.20 -16.71 24.65
C VAL A 232 -4.83 -16.87 25.30
N LEU A 233 -4.73 -16.77 26.63
CA LEU A 233 -3.45 -16.96 27.35
C LEU A 233 -2.91 -18.37 27.19
N GLN A 234 -3.76 -19.39 27.32
CA GLN A 234 -3.36 -20.78 27.14
C GLN A 234 -2.84 -21.04 25.73
N LEU A 235 -3.49 -20.48 24.71
CA LEU A 235 -3.05 -20.55 23.33
C LEU A 235 -1.71 -19.83 23.11
N LEU A 236 -1.54 -18.62 23.65
CA LEU A 236 -0.29 -17.84 23.52
C LEU A 236 0.91 -18.52 24.17
N GLU A 237 0.70 -19.35 25.20
CA GLU A 237 1.78 -20.16 25.80
C GLU A 237 2.25 -21.31 24.88
N LEU A 238 1.43 -21.72 23.91
CA LEU A 238 1.79 -22.75 22.93
C LEU A 238 2.50 -22.17 21.70
N PHE A 239 2.38 -20.87 21.46
CA PHE A 239 2.96 -20.22 20.29
C PHE A 239 4.47 -20.03 20.43
N GLY A 240 5.17 -20.08 19.31
CA GLY A 240 6.61 -19.84 19.24
C GLY A 240 7.01 -18.43 19.66
N VAL A 241 6.08 -17.48 19.59
CA VAL A 241 6.27 -16.08 19.97
C VAL A 241 5.22 -15.65 20.98
N LYS A 242 5.68 -15.27 22.17
CA LYS A 242 4.80 -14.79 23.24
C LYS A 242 4.44 -13.33 23.02
N GLU A 243 3.16 -13.05 22.77
CA GLU A 243 2.63 -11.69 22.69
C GLU A 243 1.93 -11.29 23.99
N GLN A 244 1.98 -10.00 24.31
CA GLN A 244 1.20 -9.45 25.41
C GLN A 244 -0.23 -9.19 24.96
N LEU A 245 -1.19 -9.52 25.83
CA LEU A 245 -2.59 -9.18 25.59
C LEU A 245 -2.79 -7.66 25.56
N PRO A 246 -3.73 -7.17 24.74
CA PRO A 246 -4.25 -5.81 24.84
C PRO A 246 -4.62 -5.43 26.28
N GLY A 247 -4.22 -4.23 26.70
CA GLY A 247 -4.61 -3.66 27.99
C GLY A 247 -6.12 -3.45 28.10
N LYS A 248 -6.68 -3.54 29.31
CA LYS A 248 -8.09 -3.25 29.53
C LYS A 248 -8.39 -1.78 29.21
N GLY A 249 -9.31 -1.53 28.28
CA GLY A 249 -9.67 -0.17 27.86
C GLY A 249 -8.58 0.52 27.04
N GLU A 250 -7.53 -0.19 26.63
CA GLU A 250 -6.54 0.32 25.71
C GLU A 250 -7.22 0.57 24.37
N TRP A 251 -7.23 1.82 23.92
CA TRP A 251 -7.72 2.14 22.59
C TRP A 251 -6.78 1.54 21.55
N ARG A 252 -7.31 0.67 20.70
CA ARG A 252 -6.56 -0.03 19.65
C ARG A 252 -7.25 0.12 18.31
N PHE A 253 -6.45 0.48 17.32
CA PHE A 253 -6.82 0.47 15.92
C PHE A 253 -5.91 -0.51 15.17
N GLY A 254 -6.39 -1.08 14.07
CA GLY A 254 -5.65 -2.00 13.23
C GLY A 254 -6.57 -2.71 12.24
N TYR A 255 -6.06 -3.73 11.55
CA TYR A 255 -6.76 -4.35 10.42
C TYR A 255 -7.00 -5.83 10.67
N GLY A 256 -8.17 -6.32 10.27
CA GLY A 256 -8.64 -7.68 10.58
C GLY A 256 -9.89 -7.66 11.46
N ARG A 257 -10.55 -8.82 11.58
CA ARG A 257 -11.80 -8.96 12.35
C ARG A 257 -11.54 -8.89 13.85
N ARG A 258 -10.44 -9.50 14.32
CA ARG A 258 -10.15 -9.69 15.76
C ARG A 258 -8.97 -8.87 16.30
N MET A 259 -8.61 -7.81 15.59
CA MET A 259 -7.44 -6.99 15.90
C MET A 259 -7.58 -6.16 17.18
N LYS A 260 -8.81 -5.88 17.61
CA LYS A 260 -9.09 -5.17 18.86
C LYS A 260 -8.96 -6.09 20.07
N GLU A 261 -9.30 -7.36 19.90
CA GLU A 261 -9.41 -8.35 20.97
C GLU A 261 -8.12 -9.14 21.17
N TYR A 262 -7.37 -9.42 20.10
CA TYR A 262 -6.17 -10.24 20.13
C TYR A 262 -4.90 -9.43 19.82
N PRO A 263 -3.73 -9.91 20.27
CA PRO A 263 -2.45 -9.40 19.81
C PRO A 263 -2.28 -9.53 18.29
N ASN A 264 -1.33 -8.79 17.71
CA ASN A 264 -1.24 -8.58 16.27
C ASN A 264 -1.04 -9.89 15.49
N ARG A 265 -0.11 -10.75 15.94
CA ARG A 265 0.17 -12.02 15.26
C ARG A 265 -0.97 -13.01 15.48
N LEU A 266 -1.50 -13.16 16.69
CA LEU A 266 -2.68 -14.01 16.93
C LEU A 266 -3.90 -13.56 16.10
N SER A 267 -4.17 -12.26 16.02
CA SER A 267 -5.28 -11.74 15.21
C SER A 267 -5.14 -12.14 13.74
N LEU A 268 -3.94 -12.03 13.17
CA LEU A 268 -3.70 -12.42 11.78
C LEU A 268 -3.90 -13.94 11.57
N LEU A 269 -3.39 -14.76 12.49
CA LEU A 269 -3.54 -16.22 12.44
C LEU A 269 -5.01 -16.64 12.53
N TYR A 270 -5.77 -16.02 13.44
CA TYR A 270 -7.18 -16.27 13.62
C TYR A 270 -7.96 -15.92 12.35
N ASP A 271 -7.75 -14.72 11.81
CA ASP A 271 -8.41 -14.26 10.60
C ASP A 271 -8.01 -15.12 9.38
N TYR A 272 -6.77 -15.59 9.32
CA TYR A 272 -6.30 -16.51 8.28
C TYR A 272 -7.05 -17.83 8.31
N CYS A 273 -7.13 -18.48 9.48
CA CYS A 273 -7.85 -19.74 9.66
C CYS A 273 -9.34 -19.57 9.35
N TYR A 274 -9.94 -18.44 9.74
CA TYR A 274 -11.34 -18.12 9.44
C TYR A 274 -11.54 -17.94 7.93
N TYR A 275 -10.69 -17.17 7.26
CA TYR A 275 -10.72 -16.95 5.81
C TYR A 275 -10.57 -18.25 5.01
N LYS A 276 -9.72 -19.17 5.48
CA LYS A 276 -9.56 -20.50 4.89
C LYS A 276 -10.76 -21.41 5.14
N GLY A 277 -11.71 -20.98 5.95
CA GLY A 277 -12.86 -21.77 6.37
C GLY A 277 -12.46 -22.97 7.21
N TRP A 278 -11.33 -22.90 7.94
CA TRP A 278 -10.87 -23.97 8.84
C TRP A 278 -11.48 -23.88 10.22
N ILE A 279 -11.84 -22.67 10.64
CA ILE A 279 -12.53 -22.41 11.90
C ILE A 279 -13.85 -21.71 11.60
N THR A 280 -14.84 -21.94 12.45
CA THR A 280 -16.12 -21.25 12.41
C THR A 280 -16.54 -20.83 13.81
N GLU A 281 -17.21 -19.69 13.88
CA GLU A 281 -17.79 -19.15 15.11
C GLU A 281 -19.27 -19.58 15.14
N THR A 282 -19.67 -20.36 16.14
CA THR A 282 -21.04 -20.85 16.33
C THR A 282 -21.65 -20.24 17.60
N ALA A 283 -22.95 -20.49 17.82
CA ALA A 283 -23.60 -20.10 19.08
C ALA A 283 -23.05 -20.84 20.31
N THR A 284 -22.44 -22.02 20.09
CA THR A 284 -21.89 -22.88 21.15
C THR A 284 -20.40 -22.61 21.40
N GLY A 285 -19.67 -22.07 20.43
CA GLY A 285 -18.27 -21.70 20.61
C GLY A 285 -17.50 -21.58 19.30
N LEU A 286 -16.17 -21.71 19.40
CA LEU A 286 -15.26 -21.78 18.27
C LEU A 286 -14.99 -23.24 17.94
N GLU A 287 -15.22 -23.63 16.69
CA GLU A 287 -15.13 -25.02 16.25
C GLU A 287 -14.30 -25.17 14.97
N LEU A 288 -13.69 -26.34 14.78
CA LEU A 288 -13.08 -26.71 13.50
C LEU A 288 -14.16 -27.16 12.53
N THR A 289 -14.11 -26.62 11.32
CA THR A 289 -14.91 -27.12 10.18
C THR A 289 -14.32 -28.45 9.65
N PRO A 290 -15.00 -29.19 8.76
CA PRO A 290 -14.42 -30.39 8.16
C PRO A 290 -13.07 -30.14 7.46
N PRO A 291 -12.90 -29.08 6.62
CA PRO A 291 -11.59 -28.72 6.08
C PRO A 291 -10.56 -28.37 7.17
N GLY A 292 -10.99 -27.77 8.28
CA GLY A 292 -10.12 -27.47 9.42
C GLY A 292 -9.62 -28.72 10.13
N GLN A 293 -10.47 -29.74 10.29
CA GLN A 293 -10.10 -31.03 10.88
C GLN A 293 -9.11 -31.77 9.98
N GLU A 294 -9.35 -31.81 8.67
CA GLU A 294 -8.42 -32.37 7.69
C GLU A 294 -7.07 -31.65 7.76
N ARG A 295 -7.08 -30.31 7.79
CA ARG A 295 -5.84 -29.53 7.91
C ARG A 295 -5.12 -29.82 9.22
N GLN A 296 -5.84 -29.86 10.34
CA GLN A 296 -5.30 -30.14 11.67
C GLN A 296 -4.63 -31.52 11.73
N ALA A 297 -5.24 -32.53 11.11
CA ALA A 297 -4.70 -33.90 11.08
C ALA A 297 -3.33 -33.98 10.40
N THR A 298 -3.06 -33.12 9.40
CA THR A 298 -1.74 -33.10 8.73
C THR A 298 -0.62 -32.61 9.65
N ARG A 299 -0.94 -31.77 10.65
CA ARG A 299 0.02 -31.08 11.54
C ARG A 299 1.16 -30.36 10.80
N ALA A 300 0.96 -30.06 9.53
CA ALA A 300 1.96 -29.39 8.71
C ALA A 300 1.92 -27.88 8.99
N ALA A 301 3.10 -27.28 9.12
CA ALA A 301 3.25 -25.83 9.19
C ALA A 301 2.64 -25.15 7.96
N GLU A 302 2.11 -23.95 8.14
CA GLU A 302 1.65 -23.14 7.03
C GLU A 302 2.83 -22.50 6.27
N PRO A 303 2.88 -22.59 4.94
CA PRO A 303 3.91 -21.92 4.16
C PRO A 303 3.87 -20.39 4.32
N THR A 304 5.03 -19.78 4.54
CA THR A 304 5.19 -18.33 4.76
C THR A 304 4.64 -17.49 3.60
N ASP A 305 4.76 -17.96 2.35
CA ASP A 305 4.21 -17.25 1.19
C ASP A 305 2.68 -17.13 1.26
N LYS A 306 1.97 -18.14 1.76
CA LYS A 306 0.51 -18.10 1.92
C LYS A 306 0.06 -17.11 2.99
N LEU A 307 0.76 -17.08 4.12
CA LEU A 307 0.51 -16.11 5.19
C LEU A 307 0.82 -14.68 4.73
N TYR A 308 1.92 -14.47 4.02
CA TYR A 308 2.30 -13.18 3.45
C TYR A 308 1.30 -12.70 2.39
N GLN A 309 0.81 -13.59 1.50
CA GLN A 309 -0.25 -13.25 0.53
C GLN A 309 -1.54 -12.82 1.22
N PHE A 310 -1.94 -13.55 2.27
CA PHE A 310 -3.12 -13.20 3.05
C PHE A 310 -2.96 -11.84 3.73
N TRP A 311 -1.81 -11.60 4.37
CA TRP A 311 -1.49 -10.33 5.01
C TRP A 311 -1.56 -9.15 4.02
N LEU A 312 -0.92 -9.27 2.86
CA LEU A 312 -0.99 -8.25 1.82
C LEU A 312 -2.42 -7.97 1.39
N ARG A 313 -3.23 -9.02 1.21
CA ARG A 313 -4.62 -8.88 0.76
C ARG A 313 -5.52 -8.26 1.83
N LEU A 314 -5.33 -8.63 3.10
CA LEU A 314 -6.05 -8.06 4.24
C LEU A 314 -5.71 -6.57 4.40
N TYR A 315 -4.45 -6.19 4.22
CA TYR A 315 -3.96 -4.84 4.48
C TYR A 315 -4.05 -3.93 3.25
N LYS A 316 -4.37 -4.45 2.05
CA LYS A 316 -4.46 -3.69 0.79
C LYS A 316 -5.49 -2.55 0.83
N GLY A 317 -6.62 -2.74 1.51
CA GLY A 317 -7.62 -1.68 1.66
C GLY A 317 -7.07 -0.48 2.45
N PRO A 318 -6.61 -0.71 3.69
CA PRO A 318 -5.97 0.33 4.51
C PRO A 318 -4.69 0.93 3.93
N ILE A 319 -3.86 0.10 3.28
CA ILE A 319 -2.55 0.49 2.72
C ILE A 319 -2.51 0.12 1.23
N PRO A 320 -3.08 0.95 0.33
CA PRO A 320 -3.20 0.63 -1.10
C PRO A 320 -1.87 0.28 -1.78
N ASN A 321 -0.77 0.90 -1.35
CA ASN A 321 0.56 0.72 -1.90
C ASN A 321 1.45 -0.23 -1.09
N ILE A 322 0.87 -1.10 -0.25
CA ILE A 322 1.61 -2.01 0.62
C ILE A 322 2.71 -2.81 -0.10
N ARG A 323 2.43 -3.31 -1.31
CA ARG A 323 3.42 -4.07 -2.10
C ARG A 323 4.65 -3.24 -2.43
N ALA A 324 4.44 -1.99 -2.83
CA ALA A 324 5.53 -1.07 -3.16
C ALA A 324 6.39 -0.78 -1.91
N ILE A 325 5.75 -0.52 -0.76
CA ILE A 325 6.47 -0.26 0.48
C ILE A 325 7.28 -1.48 0.93
N VAL A 326 6.68 -2.68 0.88
CA VAL A 326 7.38 -3.92 1.23
C VAL A 326 8.56 -4.19 0.30
N HIS A 327 8.42 -3.92 -1.00
CA HIS A 327 9.55 -4.01 -1.93
C HIS A 327 10.66 -3.01 -1.57
N TRP A 328 10.33 -1.78 -1.19
CA TRP A 328 11.33 -0.82 -0.75
C TRP A 328 12.01 -1.23 0.56
N ILE A 329 11.25 -1.77 1.53
CA ILE A 329 11.84 -2.35 2.74
C ILE A 329 12.79 -3.49 2.37
N ASP A 330 12.44 -4.31 1.37
CA ASP A 330 13.29 -5.39 0.90
C ASP A 330 14.65 -4.89 0.37
N LYS A 331 14.60 -3.92 -0.54
CA LYS A 331 15.79 -3.31 -1.15
C LYS A 331 16.67 -2.61 -0.12
N LEU A 332 16.07 -1.78 0.73
CA LEU A 332 16.78 -1.01 1.75
C LEU A 332 17.31 -1.93 2.86
N GLY A 333 16.58 -2.99 3.20
CA GLY A 333 16.97 -4.01 4.18
C GLY A 333 17.93 -5.08 3.63
N SER A 334 18.60 -4.84 2.51
CA SER A 334 19.60 -5.76 1.94
C SER A 334 20.84 -5.94 2.84
N ARG A 335 21.08 -4.98 3.73
CA ARG A 335 22.07 -5.02 4.82
C ARG A 335 21.40 -4.47 6.08
N TRP A 336 22.08 -4.56 7.22
CA TRP A 336 21.62 -3.90 8.44
C TRP A 336 21.50 -2.40 8.19
N VAL A 337 20.29 -1.87 8.34
CA VAL A 337 19.97 -0.46 8.07
C VAL A 337 19.27 0.15 9.27
N LYS A 338 19.62 1.39 9.62
CA LYS A 338 19.05 2.11 10.76
C LYS A 338 17.55 2.31 10.54
N ALA A 339 16.73 1.74 11.44
CA ALA A 339 15.28 1.68 11.31
C ALA A 339 14.65 3.08 11.22
N GLU A 340 15.19 4.04 11.98
CA GLU A 340 14.76 5.44 11.95
C GLU A 340 14.87 6.06 10.56
N THR A 341 16.00 5.85 9.87
CA THR A 341 16.21 6.44 8.53
C THR A 341 15.33 5.78 7.47
N VAL A 342 15.04 4.47 7.61
CA VAL A 342 14.04 3.80 6.78
C VAL A 342 12.65 4.39 7.02
N ARG A 343 12.28 4.63 8.29
CA ARG A 343 11.01 5.27 8.64
C ARG A 343 10.87 6.65 7.99
N THR A 344 11.82 7.55 8.23
CA THR A 344 11.81 8.89 7.63
C THR A 344 11.77 8.85 6.09
N THR A 345 12.46 7.90 5.47
CA THR A 345 12.52 7.75 4.01
C THR A 345 11.20 7.24 3.40
N LEU A 346 10.51 6.30 4.06
CA LEU A 346 9.32 5.63 3.49
C LEU A 346 7.98 6.20 3.96
N THR A 347 7.92 6.83 5.14
CA THR A 347 6.73 7.52 5.66
C THR A 347 6.06 8.45 4.63
N PRO A 348 6.81 9.26 3.84
CA PRO A 348 6.21 10.12 2.83
C PRO A 348 5.43 9.37 1.75
N TYR A 349 5.57 8.05 1.62
CA TYR A 349 4.84 7.24 0.65
C TYR A 349 3.63 6.54 1.28
N ILE A 350 3.33 6.72 2.56
CA ILE A 350 2.26 6.01 3.26
C ILE A 350 1.13 6.98 3.57
N LYS A 351 -0.08 6.68 3.07
CA LYS A 351 -1.27 7.49 3.35
C LYS A 351 -1.76 7.18 4.77
N PRO A 352 -2.15 8.17 5.59
CA PRO A 352 -2.89 7.90 6.82
C PRO A 352 -4.19 7.15 6.50
N PHE A 353 -4.67 6.35 7.46
CA PHE A 353 -5.91 5.59 7.30
C PHE A 353 -6.75 5.65 8.57
N TYR A 354 -7.85 6.41 8.52
CA TYR A 354 -8.67 6.78 9.68
C TYR A 354 -7.79 7.34 10.81
N TYR A 355 -7.62 6.58 11.89
CA TYR A 355 -6.85 6.98 13.06
C TYR A 355 -5.39 6.49 13.02
N ASP A 356 -5.02 5.66 12.03
CA ASP A 356 -3.65 5.16 11.88
C ASP A 356 -2.78 6.18 11.14
N GLN A 357 -1.71 6.61 11.80
CA GLN A 357 -0.76 7.57 11.26
C GLN A 357 0.31 6.87 10.42
N PRO A 358 0.89 7.53 9.40
CA PRO A 358 1.88 6.91 8.50
C PRO A 358 3.05 6.23 9.21
N GLU A 359 3.55 6.81 10.30
CA GLU A 359 4.63 6.27 11.13
C GLU A 359 4.19 4.98 11.84
N THR A 360 3.01 5.00 12.46
CA THR A 360 2.40 3.84 13.13
C THR A 360 2.12 2.71 12.14
N ILE A 361 1.66 3.06 10.93
CA ILE A 361 1.46 2.12 9.84
C ILE A 361 2.78 1.43 9.49
N LEU A 362 3.83 2.21 9.23
CA LEU A 362 5.13 1.66 8.85
C LEU A 362 5.74 0.78 9.94
N GLU A 363 5.68 1.22 11.19
CA GLU A 363 6.30 0.51 12.31
C GLU A 363 5.53 -0.75 12.72
N HIS A 364 4.24 -0.63 12.98
CA HIS A 364 3.45 -1.71 13.55
C HIS A 364 2.75 -2.57 12.52
N ARG A 365 2.26 -1.98 11.41
CA ARG A 365 1.51 -2.72 10.39
C ARG A 365 2.41 -3.35 9.35
N LEU A 366 3.57 -2.75 9.09
CA LEU A 366 4.52 -3.22 8.08
C LEU A 366 5.74 -3.89 8.72
N ILE A 367 6.65 -3.14 9.35
CA ILE A 367 7.92 -3.66 9.88
C ILE A 367 7.69 -4.79 10.90
N SER A 368 6.84 -4.55 11.91
CA SER A 368 6.57 -5.57 12.94
C SER A 368 5.90 -6.82 12.37
N MET A 369 4.95 -6.66 11.45
CA MET A 369 4.29 -7.80 10.80
C MET A 369 5.23 -8.57 9.87
N MET A 370 6.12 -7.88 9.15
CA MET A 370 7.15 -8.53 8.34
C MET A 370 8.14 -9.33 9.20
N MET A 371 8.46 -8.87 10.41
CA MET A 371 9.21 -9.67 11.39
C MET A 371 8.39 -10.90 11.82
N HIS A 372 7.11 -10.73 12.16
CA HIS A 372 6.26 -11.86 12.56
C HIS A 372 6.12 -12.94 11.48
N LEU A 373 6.06 -12.52 10.22
CA LEU A 373 6.04 -13.40 9.06
C LEU A 373 7.41 -14.04 8.76
N GLY A 374 8.48 -13.71 9.50
CA GLY A 374 9.82 -14.25 9.27
C GLY A 374 10.60 -13.61 8.12
N LEU A 375 10.11 -12.48 7.58
CA LEU A 375 10.69 -11.80 6.43
C LEU A 375 11.79 -10.83 6.84
N LEU A 376 11.74 -10.34 8.08
CA LEU A 376 12.59 -9.27 8.60
C LEU A 376 13.18 -9.65 9.96
N ARG A 377 14.42 -9.23 10.21
CA ARG A 377 15.07 -9.23 11.52
C ARG A 377 15.14 -7.82 12.07
N ILE A 378 15.01 -7.69 13.38
CA ILE A 378 15.18 -6.42 14.10
C ILE A 378 16.30 -6.60 15.12
N GLY A 379 17.35 -5.79 15.01
CA GLY A 379 18.50 -5.81 15.89
C GLY A 379 18.69 -4.53 16.68
N ASP A 380 19.48 -4.63 17.75
CA ASP A 380 19.93 -3.52 18.56
C ASP A 380 21.44 -3.32 18.37
N HIS A 381 21.80 -2.16 17.81
CA HIS A 381 23.16 -1.81 17.43
C HIS A 381 23.67 -0.68 18.34
N HIS A 382 24.91 -0.79 18.82
CA HIS A 382 25.47 0.17 19.80
C HIS A 382 25.50 1.61 19.30
N GLU A 383 25.91 1.85 18.04
CA GLU A 383 25.97 3.19 17.43
C GLU A 383 24.65 3.64 16.77
N HIS A 384 23.94 2.73 16.11
CA HIS A 384 22.81 3.07 15.26
C HIS A 384 21.44 2.83 15.94
N GLY A 385 21.42 2.27 17.14
CA GLY A 385 20.20 1.86 17.84
C GLY A 385 19.50 0.73 17.08
N GLN A 386 18.18 0.83 16.95
CA GLN A 386 17.41 -0.18 16.23
C GLN A 386 17.80 -0.23 14.74
N VAL A 387 18.19 -1.42 14.29
CA VAL A 387 18.49 -1.73 12.89
C VAL A 387 17.58 -2.84 12.38
N ILE A 388 17.30 -2.86 11.09
CA ILE A 388 16.50 -3.91 10.44
C ILE A 388 17.26 -4.53 9.28
N ARG A 389 16.93 -5.78 8.95
CA ARG A 389 17.49 -6.50 7.79
C ARG A 389 16.54 -7.56 7.29
N MET A 390 16.40 -7.70 5.97
CA MET A 390 15.64 -8.79 5.36
C MET A 390 16.31 -10.14 5.57
N THR A 391 15.51 -11.16 5.88
CA THR A 391 15.96 -12.55 5.87
C THR A 391 16.11 -13.06 4.42
N PRO A 392 16.92 -14.10 4.16
CA PRO A 392 16.97 -14.73 2.85
C PRO A 392 15.59 -15.21 2.37
N LEU A 393 14.80 -15.80 3.28
CA LEU A 393 13.41 -16.19 3.04
C LEU A 393 12.56 -14.98 2.63
N GLY A 394 12.66 -13.87 3.36
CA GLY A 394 11.94 -12.64 3.08
C GLY A 394 12.17 -12.13 1.66
N ARG A 395 13.44 -12.13 1.21
CA ARG A 395 13.78 -11.73 -0.17
C ARG A 395 13.12 -12.63 -1.21
N THR A 396 13.17 -13.94 -1.02
CA THR A 396 12.55 -14.91 -1.93
C THR A 396 11.04 -14.74 -1.98
N VAL A 397 10.40 -14.58 -0.82
CA VAL A 397 8.95 -14.42 -0.71
C VAL A 397 8.48 -13.11 -1.35
N VAL A 398 9.15 -11.99 -1.09
CA VAL A 398 8.81 -10.67 -1.67
C VAL A 398 9.08 -10.63 -3.18
N ALA A 399 10.16 -11.25 -3.66
CA ALA A 399 10.48 -11.32 -5.08
C ALA A 399 9.51 -12.23 -5.88
N GLY A 400 8.98 -13.28 -5.24
CA GLY A 400 8.21 -14.34 -5.90
C GLY A 400 6.73 -14.02 -6.18
N GLN A 401 6.25 -12.79 -6.01
CA GLN A 401 4.80 -12.53 -5.98
C GLN A 401 4.22 -11.89 -7.24
N SER A 402 3.37 -12.68 -7.92
CA SER A 402 2.13 -12.21 -8.54
C SER A 402 0.96 -12.62 -7.63
N ILE A 403 0.12 -11.67 -7.20
CA ILE A 403 -1.13 -11.98 -6.48
C ILE A 403 -2.28 -11.37 -7.28
N ASP A 404 -3.31 -12.18 -7.52
CA ASP A 404 -4.62 -11.75 -8.03
C ASP A 404 -5.25 -10.67 -7.12
N ASP A 405 -5.85 -9.67 -7.76
CA ASP A 405 -6.13 -8.36 -7.14
C ASP A 405 -7.38 -8.29 -6.25
N GLU A 406 -8.05 -9.41 -5.98
CA GLU A 406 -9.29 -9.45 -5.21
C GLU A 406 -9.07 -9.12 -3.72
N ALA A 407 -9.85 -8.17 -3.20
CA ALA A 407 -9.87 -7.83 -1.78
C ALA A 407 -10.49 -8.96 -0.95
N ILE A 408 -10.04 -9.16 0.29
CA ILE A 408 -10.72 -10.09 1.20
C ILE A 408 -12.00 -9.43 1.71
N VAL A 409 -13.13 -10.09 1.50
CA VAL A 409 -14.35 -9.82 2.27
C VAL A 409 -14.36 -10.77 3.46
N LEU A 410 -13.91 -10.27 4.61
CA LEU A 410 -14.08 -10.94 5.89
C LEU A 410 -15.43 -10.47 6.46
N ASN A 411 -16.45 -11.33 6.41
CA ASN A 411 -17.71 -11.02 7.07
C ASN A 411 -17.50 -11.01 8.59
N SER A 412 -18.01 -9.98 9.24
CA SER A 412 -17.95 -9.80 10.70
C SER A 412 -18.77 -10.85 11.42
#